data_AF-A0AA40ZW37-F1
#
_entry.id   AF-A0AA40ZW37-F1
#
_cell.length_a   1.000
_cell.length_b   1.000
_cell.length_c   1.000
_cell.angle_alpha   90.00
_cell.angle_beta   90.00
_cell.angle_gamma   90.00
#
_symmetry.space_group_name_H-M   'P 1'
#
loop_
_entity.id
_entity.type
_entity.pdbx_description
1 polymer ?
#
loop_
_entity_poly.entity_id
_entity_poly.type
_entity_poly.pdbx_seq_one_letter_code
_entity_poly.pdbx_strand_id
1 'polypeptide(L)'
;MNNLKVRLIISFLIVGAISAYSQATIKSTNYNVDGYWGKWENLYLGLAMTGTYSSFVIHDHDKHPSQYGCKITIYDYNENVSKKENKRRRKTNEWYTYNGTIEIILNEQINTTRKWVESFGEFFSAYNYKGAKGSISTTYPVQIMIAPYKKYPETTTVP
;
A
#
# COMPACT_ATOMS: atom_id res chain seq x y z
N MET A 1 -15.54 3.17 -47.13
CA MET A 1 -15.88 2.66 -45.78
C MET A 1 -14.98 3.40 -44.79
N ASN A 2 -15.55 4.30 -43.99
CA ASN A 2 -14.86 5.47 -43.40
C ASN A 2 -13.76 5.11 -42.39
N ASN A 3 -12.51 5.39 -42.76
CA ASN A 3 -11.33 5.40 -41.89
C ASN A 3 -11.51 6.26 -40.63
N LEU A 4 -12.45 7.20 -40.65
CA LEU A 4 -12.83 8.04 -39.51
C LEU A 4 -13.54 7.25 -38.40
N LYS A 5 -14.38 6.26 -38.75
CA LYS A 5 -15.11 5.43 -37.78
C LYS A 5 -14.16 4.49 -37.04
N VAL A 6 -13.18 3.92 -37.75
CA VAL A 6 -12.16 3.04 -37.17
C VAL A 6 -11.24 3.80 -36.21
N ARG A 7 -10.82 5.02 -36.58
CA ARG A 7 -9.99 5.87 -35.71
C ARG A 7 -10.71 6.31 -34.42
N LEU A 8 -12.00 6.63 -34.49
CA LEU A 8 -12.81 6.98 -33.31
C LEU A 8 -12.97 5.81 -32.33
N ILE A 9 -13.12 4.58 -32.84
CA ILE A 9 -13.23 3.37 -32.01
C ILE A 9 -11.90 3.05 -31.30
N ILE A 10 -10.76 3.24 -31.99
CA ILE A 10 -9.42 3.07 -31.39
C ILE A 10 -9.17 4.11 -30.29
N SER A 11 -9.57 5.37 -30.50
CA SER A 11 -9.47 6.40 -29.46
C SER A 11 -10.34 6.10 -28.23
N PHE A 12 -11.52 5.51 -28.41
CA PHE A 12 -12.41 5.13 -27.30
C PHE A 12 -11.90 3.93 -26.50
N LEU A 13 -11.18 2.99 -27.14
CA LEU A 13 -10.59 1.83 -26.47
C LEU A 13 -9.37 2.18 -25.61
N ILE A 14 -8.62 3.23 -25.96
CA ILE A 14 -7.45 3.69 -25.17
C ILE A 14 -7.89 4.36 -23.85
N VAL A 15 -9.12 4.90 -23.79
CA VAL A 15 -9.68 5.51 -22.57
C VAL A 15 -10.20 4.44 -21.58
N GLY A 16 -10.29 3.17 -21.98
CA GLY A 16 -10.85 2.09 -21.16
C GLY A 16 -9.91 1.46 -20.13
N ALA A 17 -8.64 1.86 -20.06
CA ALA A 17 -7.65 1.29 -19.15
C ALA A 17 -7.02 2.32 -18.21
N ILE A 18 -7.77 3.34 -17.81
CA ILE A 18 -7.37 4.19 -16.68
C ILE A 18 -7.55 3.35 -15.42
N SER A 19 -6.52 2.59 -15.09
CA SER A 19 -6.33 2.11 -13.73
C SER A 19 -6.31 3.37 -12.88
N ALA A 20 -7.39 3.63 -12.13
CA ALA A 20 -7.43 4.75 -11.21
C ALA A 20 -6.37 4.49 -10.15
N TYR A 21 -5.19 5.09 -10.32
CA TYR A 21 -4.13 4.99 -9.34
C TYR A 21 -4.51 5.88 -8.17
N SER A 22 -4.93 5.21 -7.10
CA SER A 22 -5.16 5.83 -5.81
C SER A 22 -3.85 6.29 -5.21
N GLN A 23 -3.79 7.53 -4.71
CA GLN A 23 -2.83 7.91 -3.69
C GLN A 23 -3.55 8.07 -2.34
N ALA A 24 -3.04 7.39 -1.32
CA ALA A 24 -3.48 7.58 0.06
C ALA A 24 -2.29 8.00 0.94
N THR A 25 -2.51 8.95 1.84
CA THR A 25 -1.48 9.41 2.79
C THR A 25 -1.57 8.61 4.07
N ILE A 26 -0.41 8.14 4.57
CA ILE A 26 -0.34 7.48 5.87
C ILE A 26 -0.18 8.54 6.95
N LYS A 27 -1.16 8.64 7.86
CA LYS A 27 -1.18 9.66 8.91
C LYS A 27 -0.29 9.32 10.10
N SER A 28 -0.32 8.06 10.53
CA SER A 28 0.40 7.60 11.70
C SER A 28 0.65 6.10 11.61
N THR A 29 1.73 5.66 12.24
CA THR A 29 2.14 4.26 12.29
C THR A 29 2.47 3.85 13.71
N ASN A 30 2.43 2.55 13.95
CA ASN A 30 2.86 1.93 15.19
C ASN A 30 3.34 0.51 14.82
N TYR A 31 4.30 -0.01 15.56
CA TYR A 31 4.87 -1.32 15.36
C TYR A 31 4.82 -2.13 16.66
N ASN A 32 4.64 -3.45 16.51
CA ASN A 32 4.77 -4.39 17.62
C ASN A 32 6.09 -5.13 17.50
N VAL A 33 6.93 -5.03 18.53
CA VAL A 33 8.22 -5.73 18.62
C VAL A 33 8.25 -6.48 19.94
N ASP A 34 8.49 -7.79 19.89
CA ASP A 34 8.51 -8.68 21.06
C ASP A 34 7.24 -8.59 21.94
N GLY A 35 6.08 -8.36 21.33
CA GLY A 35 4.81 -8.24 22.03
C GLY A 35 4.50 -6.84 22.55
N TYR A 36 5.45 -5.89 22.48
CA TYR A 36 5.25 -4.51 22.90
C TYR A 36 4.86 -3.64 21.72
N TRP A 37 3.70 -2.98 21.84
CA TRP A 37 3.32 -1.92 20.91
C TRP A 37 4.10 -0.64 21.22
N GLY A 38 4.66 -0.04 20.19
CA GLY A 38 5.28 1.27 20.27
C GLY A 38 4.26 2.40 20.48
N LYS A 39 4.71 3.64 20.31
CA LYS A 39 3.84 4.80 20.30
C LYS A 39 3.23 4.96 18.90
N TRP A 40 2.01 5.50 18.84
CA TRP A 40 1.51 6.04 17.57
C TRP A 40 2.32 7.27 17.22
N GLU A 41 3.11 7.16 16.16
CA GLU A 41 3.94 8.25 15.67
C GLU A 41 3.29 8.83 14.42
N ASN A 42 3.11 10.16 14.44
CA ASN A 42 2.82 10.88 13.21
C ASN A 42 4.07 10.78 12.35
N LEU A 43 3.93 10.19 11.17
CA LEU A 43 5.06 10.06 10.26
C LEU A 43 5.55 11.45 9.89
N TYR A 44 6.87 11.65 9.95
CA TYR A 44 7.47 12.84 9.36
C TYR A 44 7.06 12.87 7.88
N LEU A 45 6.49 14.00 7.48
CA LEU A 45 5.72 14.23 6.26
C LEU A 45 6.32 13.51 5.05
N GLY A 46 5.58 12.55 4.48
CA GLY A 46 5.88 12.11 3.13
C GLY A 46 5.49 10.70 2.71
N LEU A 47 4.85 9.84 3.51
CA LEU A 47 4.49 8.52 2.95
C LEU A 47 3.20 8.53 2.12
N ALA A 48 3.33 7.99 0.92
CA ALA A 48 2.25 7.73 0.00
C ALA A 48 2.06 6.23 -0.21
N MET A 49 0.80 5.82 -0.32
CA MET A 49 0.38 4.51 -0.78
C MET A 49 -0.11 4.62 -2.22
N THR A 50 0.41 3.78 -3.10
CA THR A 50 -0.04 3.72 -4.51
C THR A 50 -0.26 2.29 -4.95
N GLY A 51 -1.35 2.04 -5.68
CA GLY A 51 -1.72 0.72 -6.19
C GLY A 51 -3.22 0.44 -6.07
N THR A 52 -3.57 -0.84 -5.96
CA THR A 52 -4.93 -1.32 -5.70
C THR A 52 -5.10 -1.67 -4.22
N TYR A 53 -6.33 -1.89 -3.76
CA TYR A 53 -6.57 -2.35 -2.39
C TYR A 53 -5.97 -3.73 -2.09
N SER A 54 -5.83 -4.58 -3.10
CA SER A 54 -5.23 -5.91 -2.99
C SER A 54 -3.71 -5.92 -3.23
N SER A 55 -3.13 -4.87 -3.81
CA SER A 55 -1.70 -4.79 -4.08
C SER A 55 -1.25 -3.34 -4.18
N PHE A 56 -0.47 -2.89 -3.21
CA PHE A 56 0.00 -1.51 -3.15
C PHE A 56 1.44 -1.42 -2.64
N VAL A 57 2.06 -0.28 -2.91
CA VAL A 57 3.40 0.07 -2.42
C VAL A 57 3.32 1.23 -1.44
N ILE A 58 4.25 1.27 -0.50
CA ILE A 58 4.49 2.42 0.38
C ILE A 58 5.82 3.04 -0.01
N HIS A 59 5.79 4.32 -0.34
CA HIS A 59 6.93 5.08 -0.81
C HIS A 59 6.89 6.50 -0.26
N ASP A 60 8.03 7.18 -0.32
CA ASP A 60 8.10 8.61 -0.08
C ASP A 60 7.38 9.38 -1.21
N HIS A 61 6.65 10.43 -0.87
CA HIS A 61 5.77 11.23 -1.72
C HIS A 61 6.54 11.94 -2.82
N ASP A 62 7.81 12.28 -2.56
CA ASP A 62 8.73 12.88 -3.51
C ASP A 62 9.41 11.84 -4.42
N LYS A 63 9.08 10.55 -4.25
CA LYS A 63 9.64 9.44 -5.04
C LYS A 63 8.58 8.81 -5.92
N HIS A 64 9.03 8.33 -7.07
CA HIS A 64 8.17 7.56 -7.97
C HIS A 64 7.73 6.25 -7.28
N PRO A 65 6.49 5.75 -7.45
CA PRO A 65 6.02 4.52 -6.81
C PRO A 65 6.86 3.28 -7.10
N SER A 66 7.64 3.25 -8.19
CA SER A 66 8.61 2.16 -8.46
C SER A 66 9.80 2.15 -7.49
N GLN A 67 10.03 3.25 -6.78
CA GLN A 67 11.06 3.45 -5.75
C GLN A 67 10.43 3.33 -4.36
N TYR A 68 9.71 2.24 -4.11
CA TYR A 68 9.06 1.97 -2.83
C TYR A 68 10.02 1.36 -1.81
N GLY A 69 9.75 1.55 -0.51
CA GLY A 69 10.48 0.83 0.54
C GLY A 69 9.75 -0.41 1.06
N CYS A 70 8.45 -0.55 0.76
CA CYS A 70 7.79 -1.86 0.80
C CYS A 70 6.62 -1.98 -0.18
N LYS A 71 6.29 -3.24 -0.49
CA LYS A 71 5.12 -3.62 -1.28
C LYS A 71 4.31 -4.64 -0.51
N ILE A 72 3.00 -4.45 -0.47
CA ILE A 72 2.05 -5.35 0.19
C ILE A 72 1.18 -5.98 -0.89
N THR A 73 0.93 -7.28 -0.78
CA THR A 73 -0.01 -8.03 -1.63
C THR A 73 -0.94 -8.84 -0.75
N ILE A 74 -2.24 -8.69 -0.95
CA ILE A 74 -3.31 -9.31 -0.18
C ILE A 74 -3.96 -10.38 -1.07
N TYR A 75 -3.95 -11.63 -0.62
CA TYR A 75 -4.60 -12.73 -1.33
C TYR A 75 -6.09 -12.77 -1.04
N ASP A 76 -6.87 -13.09 -2.07
CA ASP A 76 -8.33 -13.23 -2.00
C ASP A 76 -9.06 -12.03 -1.36
N TYR A 77 -8.55 -10.82 -1.60
CA TYR A 77 -9.14 -9.60 -1.06
C TYR A 77 -10.56 -9.39 -1.61
N ASN A 78 -11.54 -9.31 -0.71
CA ASN A 78 -12.93 -9.12 -1.09
C ASN A 78 -13.28 -7.63 -1.13
N GLU A 79 -13.30 -7.06 -2.33
CA GLU A 79 -13.75 -5.68 -2.56
C GLU A 79 -15.25 -5.48 -2.42
N ASN A 80 -16.06 -6.54 -2.48
CA ASN A 80 -17.52 -6.46 -2.59
C ASN A 80 -18.25 -6.80 -1.28
N VAL A 81 -17.67 -6.43 -0.13
CA VAL A 81 -18.28 -6.74 1.16
C VAL A 81 -19.54 -5.90 1.39
N SER A 82 -20.65 -6.59 1.69
CA SER A 82 -21.94 -5.94 1.90
C SER A 82 -21.91 -4.93 3.07
N LYS A 83 -22.70 -3.85 2.95
CA LYS A 83 -22.89 -2.87 4.04
C LYS A 83 -23.37 -3.52 5.34
N LYS A 84 -24.15 -4.60 5.24
CA LYS A 84 -24.67 -5.37 6.39
C LYS A 84 -23.52 -6.06 7.12
N GLU A 85 -22.62 -6.71 6.39
CA GLU A 85 -21.47 -7.41 6.98
C GLU A 85 -20.47 -6.43 7.61
N ASN A 86 -20.15 -5.34 6.92
CA ASN A 86 -19.32 -4.26 7.49
C ASN A 86 -19.91 -3.68 8.78
N LYS A 87 -21.24 -3.51 8.84
CA LYS A 87 -21.93 -3.06 10.05
C LYS A 87 -21.88 -4.09 11.17
N ARG A 88 -22.04 -5.38 10.87
CA ARG A 88 -21.96 -6.48 11.85
C ARG A 88 -20.59 -6.51 12.50
N ARG A 89 -19.52 -6.58 11.70
CA ARG A 89 -18.13 -6.64 12.18
C ARG A 89 -17.71 -5.43 13.01
N ARG A 90 -18.11 -4.21 12.61
CA ARG A 90 -17.88 -3.02 13.45
C ARG A 90 -18.53 -3.13 14.83
N LYS A 91 -19.74 -3.69 14.92
CA LYS A 91 -20.45 -3.85 16.20
C LYS A 91 -19.82 -4.94 17.08
N THR A 92 -19.22 -5.95 16.47
CA THR A 92 -18.56 -7.07 17.17
C THR A 92 -17.05 -6.91 17.30
N ASN A 93 -16.49 -5.77 16.87
CA ASN A 93 -15.05 -5.49 16.83
C ASN A 93 -14.23 -6.57 16.09
N GLU A 94 -14.81 -7.16 15.05
CA GLU A 94 -14.16 -8.17 14.21
C GLU A 94 -13.42 -7.52 13.05
N TRP A 95 -12.14 -7.85 12.89
CA TRP A 95 -11.35 -7.40 11.76
C TRP A 95 -11.48 -8.39 10.60
N TYR A 96 -11.26 -7.92 9.37
CA TYR A 96 -11.00 -8.83 8.25
C TYR A 96 -9.56 -9.30 8.36
N THR A 97 -9.34 -10.59 8.12
CA THR A 97 -8.01 -11.20 8.17
C THR A 97 -7.76 -11.85 6.82
N TYR A 98 -6.65 -11.47 6.19
CA TYR A 98 -6.21 -12.00 4.91
C TYR A 98 -4.79 -12.52 5.03
N ASN A 99 -4.45 -13.51 4.22
CA ASN A 99 -3.07 -13.88 4.00
C ASN A 99 -2.50 -13.04 2.86
N GLY A 100 -1.19 -12.87 2.84
CA GLY A 100 -0.53 -12.08 1.82
C GLY A 100 0.97 -12.14 1.92
N THR A 101 1.61 -11.21 1.23
CA THR A 101 3.05 -10.99 1.32
C THR A 101 3.38 -9.53 1.58
N ILE A 102 4.50 -9.33 2.25
CA ILE A 102 5.19 -8.05 2.30
C ILE A 102 6.58 -8.23 1.70
N GLU A 103 6.88 -7.42 0.69
CA GLU A 103 8.25 -7.22 0.20
C GLU A 103 8.83 -6.01 0.93
N ILE A 104 9.95 -6.21 1.61
CA ILE A 104 10.69 -5.14 2.29
C ILE A 104 12.04 -4.93 1.63
N ILE A 105 12.52 -3.70 1.67
CA ILE A 105 13.85 -3.33 1.20
C ILE A 105 14.81 -3.23 2.39
N LEU A 106 15.93 -3.94 2.28
CA LEU A 106 17.03 -3.97 3.24
C LEU A 106 18.28 -3.38 2.59
N ASN A 107 19.18 -2.85 3.41
CA ASN A 107 20.50 -2.37 2.99
C ASN A 107 21.53 -2.60 4.11
N GLU A 108 22.74 -2.06 3.98
CA GLU A 108 23.81 -2.25 4.97
C GLU A 108 23.43 -1.74 6.38
N GLN A 109 22.62 -0.67 6.47
CA GLN A 109 22.20 -0.06 7.73
C GLN A 109 20.99 -0.80 8.33
N ILE A 110 19.98 -1.05 7.48
CA ILE A 110 18.75 -1.78 7.79
C ILE A 110 18.86 -3.17 7.19
N ASN A 111 19.69 -4.00 7.82
CA ASN A 111 20.05 -5.33 7.31
C ASN A 111 19.24 -6.47 7.93
N THR A 112 18.26 -6.17 8.79
CA THR A 112 17.40 -7.18 9.41
C THR A 112 15.95 -6.72 9.42
N THR A 113 15.02 -7.68 9.46
CA THR A 113 13.58 -7.40 9.54
C THR A 113 13.22 -6.59 10.79
N ARG A 114 13.84 -6.88 11.95
CA ARG A 114 13.61 -6.12 13.19
C ARG A 114 13.95 -4.64 13.00
N LYS A 115 15.16 -4.35 12.51
CA LYS A 115 15.57 -2.97 12.22
C LYS A 115 14.61 -2.30 11.24
N TRP A 116 14.17 -3.03 10.21
CA TRP A 116 13.22 -2.49 9.24
C TRP A 116 11.89 -2.07 9.89
N VAL A 117 11.37 -2.89 10.81
CA VAL A 117 10.13 -2.60 11.55
C VAL A 117 10.31 -1.40 12.49
N GLU A 118 11.40 -1.37 13.26
CA GLU A 118 11.71 -0.27 14.20
C GLU A 118 11.95 1.07 13.46
N SER A 119 12.44 0.99 12.23
CA SER A 119 12.72 2.12 11.34
C SER A 119 11.57 2.49 10.39
N PHE A 120 10.39 1.86 10.54
CA PHE A 120 9.28 2.06 9.60
C PHE A 120 8.80 3.51 9.64
N GLY A 121 8.99 4.22 8.53
CA GLY A 121 8.52 5.59 8.35
C GLY A 121 9.59 6.67 8.38
N GLU A 122 10.65 6.49 9.16
CA GLU A 122 11.75 7.46 9.22
C GLU A 122 12.77 7.27 8.07
N PHE A 123 12.93 6.03 7.61
CA PHE A 123 14.07 5.62 6.77
C PHE A 123 13.75 5.37 5.29
N PHE A 124 12.54 5.67 4.82
CA PHE A 124 12.30 5.70 3.37
C PHE A 124 13.16 6.78 2.68
N SER A 125 13.67 7.75 3.45
CA SER A 125 14.45 8.86 2.95
C SER A 125 15.87 8.45 2.50
N ALA A 126 16.15 8.77 1.24
CA ALA A 126 17.42 8.70 0.51
C ALA A 126 17.93 7.34 -0.03
N TYR A 127 17.94 6.22 0.70
CA TYR A 127 18.65 5.00 0.22
C TYR A 127 17.97 3.65 0.46
N ASN A 128 16.83 3.60 1.17
CA ASN A 128 16.14 2.34 1.43
C ASN A 128 14.89 2.16 0.56
N TYR A 129 15.11 2.05 -0.74
CA TYR A 129 14.04 1.86 -1.72
C TYR A 129 14.43 0.86 -2.82
N LYS A 130 13.43 0.32 -3.50
CA LYS A 130 13.61 -0.66 -4.57
C LYS A 130 14.49 -0.11 -5.69
N GLY A 131 15.63 -0.78 -5.92
CA GLY A 131 16.59 -0.39 -6.95
C GLY A 131 17.65 0.61 -6.49
N ALA A 132 17.67 0.99 -5.21
CA ALA A 132 18.81 1.72 -4.63
C ALA A 132 20.07 0.84 -4.66
N LYS A 133 21.25 1.44 -4.86
CA LYS A 133 22.53 0.72 -4.85
C LYS A 133 22.75 0.07 -3.48
N GLY A 134 23.10 -1.21 -3.46
CA GLY A 134 23.30 -1.97 -2.22
C GLY A 134 22.01 -2.36 -1.49
N SER A 135 20.84 -2.10 -2.09
CA SER A 135 19.57 -2.58 -1.55
C SER A 135 19.29 -4.02 -1.97
N ILE A 136 18.67 -4.78 -1.07
CA ILE A 136 18.21 -6.15 -1.28
C ILE A 136 16.72 -6.18 -0.97
N SER A 137 15.95 -6.80 -1.85
CA SER A 137 14.52 -7.04 -1.64
C SER A 137 14.32 -8.42 -1.04
N THR A 138 13.50 -8.50 0.01
CA THR A 138 13.12 -9.76 0.65
C THR A 138 11.61 -9.82 0.85
N THR A 139 11.00 -10.96 0.54
CA THR A 139 9.54 -11.14 0.65
C THR A 139 9.21 -12.13 1.76
N TYR A 140 8.26 -11.75 2.62
CA TYR A 140 7.78 -12.56 3.72
C TYR A 140 6.27 -12.83 3.57
N PRO A 141 5.79 -14.04 3.89
CA PRO A 141 4.37 -14.27 4.08
C PRO A 141 3.90 -13.53 5.34
N VAL A 142 2.73 -12.90 5.27
CA VAL A 142 2.16 -12.14 6.38
C VAL A 142 0.66 -12.34 6.50
N GLN A 143 0.15 -12.11 7.71
CA GLN A 143 -1.26 -11.93 7.96
C GLN A 143 -1.57 -10.43 7.98
N ILE A 144 -2.58 -10.03 7.22
CA ILE A 144 -2.98 -8.64 7.03
C ILE A 144 -4.36 -8.47 7.63
N MET A 145 -4.46 -7.59 8.63
CA MET A 145 -5.72 -7.30 9.30
C MET A 145 -6.24 -5.93 8.87
N ILE A 146 -7.49 -5.89 8.37
CA ILE A 146 -8.14 -4.66 7.91
C ILE A 146 -9.37 -4.40 8.77
N ALA A 147 -9.41 -3.22 9.39
CA ALA A 147 -10.56 -2.79 10.17
C ALA A 147 -11.78 -2.53 9.25
N PRO A 148 -13.01 -2.94 9.64
CA PRO A 148 -14.21 -2.69 8.86
C PRO A 148 -14.56 -1.20 8.81
N TYR A 149 -14.78 -0.65 7.62
CA TYR A 149 -15.03 0.77 7.39
C TYR A 149 -16.49 1.09 7.04
N LYS A 150 -16.94 2.30 7.39
CA LYS A 150 -18.31 2.80 7.09
C LYS A 150 -18.45 3.26 5.65
N LYS A 151 -17.41 3.90 5.14
CA LYS A 151 -17.26 4.37 3.76
C LYS A 151 -15.93 3.79 3.26
N TYR A 152 -15.87 3.41 1.99
CA TYR A 152 -14.59 3.03 1.39
C TYR A 152 -13.57 4.13 1.62
N PRO A 153 -12.31 3.80 1.95
CA PRO A 153 -11.24 4.79 2.01
C PRO A 153 -11.22 5.59 0.71
N GLU A 154 -11.27 6.92 0.83
CA GLU A 154 -11.12 7.76 -0.34
C GLU A 154 -9.64 7.96 -0.67
N THR A 155 -9.41 8.13 -1.94
CA THR A 155 -8.17 7.89 -2.65
C THR A 155 -8.01 9.15 -3.47
N THR A 156 -7.16 10.07 -3.02
CA THR A 156 -7.03 11.39 -3.65
C THR A 156 -6.05 11.27 -4.81
N THR A 157 -6.52 11.50 -6.03
CA THR A 157 -5.63 11.92 -7.11
C THR A 157 -5.21 13.35 -6.83
N VAL A 158 -3.93 13.61 -6.56
CA VAL A 158 -3.42 14.98 -6.54
C VAL A 158 -3.58 15.52 -7.98
N PRO A 159 -4.23 16.69 -8.16
CA PRO A 159 -4.47 17.28 -9.48
C PRO A 159 -3.18 17.63 -10.23
#